data_AF-A0A9W9PTJ6-F1
#
_entry.id   AF-A0A9W9PTJ6-F1
#
_cell.length_a   1.000
_cell.length_b   1.000
_cell.length_c   1.000
_cell.angle_alpha   90.00
_cell.angle_beta   90.00
_cell.angle_gamma   90.00
#
_symmetry.space_group_name_H-M   'P 1'
#
loop_
_entity.id
_entity.type
_entity.pdbx_description
1 polymer ?
#
loop_
_entity_poly.entity_id
_entity_poly.type
_entity_poly.pdbx_seq_one_letter_code
_entity_poly.pdbx_strand_id
1 'polypeptide(L)'
;MQEDEEINTSHMFPQLSLAAMTESASSASVLTSQLPRVSPLRPSHGDPFARLEEGQIFESSVTSEPIRLGSIDVKKMTTAAVLFTFGILGVIADLRPCFTYKYGPDGKIGVRLQIYGHTVVIQPVSEDANAVRIIACRHGLEKLRKFHSSWILPPQPIDGPSGPEWSWVQIVQDYCRAQGFPSPQYVECRLETQYFCDVIVKDRVFRSARQCVSLGEAQNTVAHIAMHQLLIAEVDLSPGSILSPDPPKHASNRDLLPGLKPIVPQSDVKPFTLPVENDNLPRSLEQDFANSLEDDLQHLMMNCPNENRHPRAQTKAPGPLAPVQLRRATKRGVRRRGGKKKKPPQKAKQEPNPPLQQAKTNRLVTKQPSNPQRPNSNLIPLLNNRISHLAEEEEKVEDKLSLLKEVETALRELHATASYWRLLERFCHVLKIGIPAINQFPNLEDSPRFPHVIRASFDSKNPYLSRASPIWLADIPLMSHNEAHALGVQKVIVYLLQFLREDADISPCSDEYRDELPFLRSLEMEIEDRFQR
;
A
#
# COMPACT_ATOMS: atom_id res chain seq x y z
N MET A 1 -44.11 -14.71 56.07
CA MET A 1 -45.26 -14.71 55.16
C MET A 1 -44.76 -14.01 53.91
N GLN A 2 -44.07 -14.71 52.99
CA GLN A 2 -44.64 -15.59 51.95
C GLN A 2 -45.74 -14.84 51.19
N GLU A 3 -45.67 -14.65 49.87
CA GLU A 3 -45.38 -15.69 48.88
C GLU A 3 -44.53 -15.21 47.69
N ASP A 4 -43.85 -16.21 47.13
CA ASP A 4 -43.06 -16.25 45.91
C ASP A 4 -43.92 -16.13 44.63
N GLU A 5 -43.37 -15.55 43.57
CA GLU A 5 -43.81 -15.88 42.21
C GLU A 5 -42.60 -16.01 41.28
N GLU A 6 -42.25 -17.27 41.01
CA GLU A 6 -41.37 -17.71 39.93
C GLU A 6 -42.12 -17.61 38.59
N ILE A 7 -41.55 -16.95 37.59
CA ILE A 7 -41.90 -17.21 36.19
C ILE A 7 -40.65 -17.63 35.42
N ASN A 8 -40.57 -18.94 35.28
CA ASN A 8 -39.75 -19.73 34.39
C ASN A 8 -40.13 -19.43 32.92
N THR A 9 -39.20 -18.95 32.10
CA THR A 9 -39.35 -19.02 30.62
C THR A 9 -38.05 -19.53 30.00
N SER A 10 -38.06 -20.85 29.81
CA SER A 10 -37.10 -21.62 29.06
C SER A 10 -37.59 -21.82 27.61
N HIS A 11 -36.67 -21.66 26.66
CA HIS A 11 -36.68 -22.12 25.26
C HIS A 11 -37.79 -21.66 24.29
N MET A 12 -37.38 -20.93 23.24
CA MET A 12 -37.49 -21.42 21.85
C MET A 12 -36.65 -20.55 20.90
N PHE A 13 -35.61 -21.17 20.30
CA PHE A 13 -34.96 -20.71 19.07
C PHE A 13 -35.92 -20.96 17.88
N PRO A 14 -36.08 -20.03 16.91
CA PRO A 14 -36.61 -20.38 15.61
C PRO A 14 -35.48 -20.90 14.70
N GLN A 15 -35.59 -22.17 14.33
CA GLN A 15 -34.89 -22.75 13.17
C GLN A 15 -35.35 -22.04 11.89
N LEU A 16 -34.40 -21.55 11.10
CA LEU A 16 -34.65 -21.14 9.71
C LEU A 16 -34.74 -22.40 8.84
N SER A 17 -35.96 -22.74 8.45
CA SER A 17 -36.28 -23.79 7.49
C SER A 17 -35.99 -23.30 6.06
N LEU A 18 -35.14 -24.06 5.38
CA LEU A 18 -34.82 -23.97 3.96
C LEU A 18 -35.78 -24.92 3.22
N ALA A 19 -36.74 -24.40 2.44
CA ALA A 19 -37.48 -25.23 1.48
C ALA A 19 -38.11 -24.43 0.33
N ALA A 20 -37.83 -24.93 -0.88
CA ALA A 20 -38.67 -24.95 -2.08
C ALA A 20 -38.90 -23.63 -2.85
N MET A 21 -38.10 -23.44 -3.91
CA MET A 21 -38.59 -22.87 -5.17
C MET A 21 -38.42 -23.91 -6.28
N THR A 22 -39.54 -24.42 -6.78
CA THR A 22 -39.67 -25.21 -8.01
C THR A 22 -40.66 -24.52 -8.94
N GLU A 23 -40.20 -24.25 -10.17
CA GLU A 23 -40.89 -24.28 -11.46
C GLU A 23 -42.30 -23.67 -11.58
N SER A 24 -42.46 -22.70 -12.49
CA SER A 24 -42.97 -23.02 -13.84
C SER A 24 -43.23 -21.77 -14.69
N ALA A 25 -42.88 -21.93 -15.97
CA ALA A 25 -43.06 -21.01 -17.08
C ALA A 25 -44.53 -20.67 -17.38
N SER A 26 -44.78 -19.49 -17.96
CA SER A 26 -45.61 -19.35 -19.17
C SER A 26 -45.64 -17.91 -19.71
N SER A 27 -45.70 -17.84 -21.05
CA SER A 27 -46.31 -16.78 -21.88
C SER A 27 -45.47 -15.54 -22.21
N ALA A 28 -44.75 -15.61 -23.33
CA ALA A 28 -44.45 -14.45 -24.17
C ALA A 28 -45.09 -14.66 -25.55
N SER A 29 -46.03 -13.78 -25.86
CA SER A 29 -46.84 -13.78 -27.09
C SER A 29 -46.08 -13.15 -28.25
N VAL A 30 -46.20 -13.83 -29.38
CA VAL A 30 -46.02 -13.41 -30.77
C VAL A 30 -46.34 -11.93 -31.02
N LEU A 31 -45.40 -11.18 -31.60
CA LEU A 31 -45.70 -10.09 -32.54
C LEU A 31 -44.68 -10.06 -33.67
N THR A 32 -45.09 -10.67 -34.77
CA THR A 32 -44.53 -10.58 -36.11
C THR A 32 -44.78 -9.16 -36.65
N SER A 33 -43.74 -8.43 -37.05
CA SER A 33 -43.93 -7.31 -37.98
C SER A 33 -42.84 -7.31 -39.05
N GLN A 34 -43.33 -7.36 -40.28
CA GLN A 34 -42.64 -7.42 -41.55
C GLN A 34 -42.22 -6.02 -41.96
N LEU A 35 -40.99 -5.85 -42.47
CA LEU A 35 -40.56 -4.72 -43.30
C LEU A 35 -39.63 -5.21 -44.42
N PRO A 36 -39.47 -4.45 -45.52
CA PRO A 36 -39.62 -5.00 -46.86
C PRO A 36 -38.31 -5.43 -47.52
N ARG A 37 -38.45 -6.44 -48.39
CA ARG A 37 -37.45 -6.89 -49.37
C ARG A 37 -37.01 -5.74 -50.27
N VAL A 38 -35.72 -5.41 -50.22
CA VAL A 38 -35.01 -4.74 -51.32
C VAL A 38 -34.13 -5.79 -51.99
N SER A 39 -34.38 -6.02 -53.28
CA SER A 39 -33.62 -6.93 -54.13
C SER A 39 -32.20 -6.39 -54.39
N PRO A 40 -31.14 -7.20 -54.28
CA PRO A 40 -29.86 -6.85 -54.83
C PRO A 40 -29.72 -7.37 -56.26
N LEU A 41 -29.24 -6.46 -57.11
CA LEU A 41 -28.78 -6.72 -58.47
C LEU A 41 -27.66 -7.75 -58.48
N ARG A 42 -27.76 -8.71 -59.40
CA ARG A 42 -26.67 -9.61 -59.82
C ARG A 42 -25.48 -8.80 -60.36
N PRO A 43 -24.26 -9.29 -60.10
CA PRO A 43 -23.26 -9.42 -61.16
C PRO A 43 -22.92 -10.90 -61.39
N SER A 44 -23.00 -11.29 -62.67
CA SER A 44 -22.41 -12.51 -63.22
C SER A 44 -20.95 -12.27 -63.60
N HIS A 45 -20.18 -13.37 -63.68
CA HIS A 45 -18.73 -13.48 -63.90
C HIS A 45 -17.95 -13.29 -62.59
N GLY A 46 -17.22 -14.26 -62.07
CA GLY A 46 -16.65 -15.46 -62.67
C GLY A 46 -15.21 -15.50 -62.19
N ASP A 47 -14.94 -16.24 -61.12
CA ASP A 47 -13.56 -16.55 -60.73
C ASP A 47 -13.48 -17.91 -60.01
N PRO A 48 -12.46 -18.73 -60.33
CA PRO A 48 -12.24 -20.04 -59.74
C PRO A 48 -11.20 -19.92 -58.63
N PHE A 49 -11.62 -19.79 -57.37
CA PHE A 49 -10.70 -19.96 -56.25
C PHE A 49 -11.32 -20.83 -55.15
N ALA A 50 -10.70 -22.00 -55.03
CA ALA A 50 -10.57 -22.85 -53.86
C ALA A 50 -11.55 -22.64 -52.70
N ARG A 51 -12.42 -23.63 -52.56
CA ARG A 51 -13.02 -24.13 -51.32
C ARG A 51 -11.93 -24.20 -50.23
N LEU A 52 -11.84 -23.17 -49.38
CA LEU A 52 -11.18 -23.27 -48.08
C LEU A 52 -12.15 -24.02 -47.19
N GLU A 53 -11.78 -25.25 -46.85
CA GLU A 53 -12.52 -26.05 -45.89
C GLU A 53 -12.57 -25.32 -44.55
N GLU A 54 -13.76 -25.30 -43.96
CA GLU A 54 -14.02 -24.87 -42.60
C GLU A 54 -13.10 -25.67 -41.67
N GLY A 55 -12.01 -25.03 -41.26
CA GLY A 55 -11.02 -25.59 -40.36
C GLY A 55 -11.68 -25.99 -39.06
N GLN A 56 -11.72 -27.30 -38.85
CA GLN A 56 -12.06 -27.97 -37.61
C GLN A 56 -11.26 -27.31 -36.47
N ILE A 57 -11.94 -26.47 -35.67
CA ILE A 57 -11.40 -25.88 -34.45
C ILE A 57 -11.14 -27.06 -33.50
N PHE A 58 -9.91 -27.57 -33.51
CA PHE A 58 -9.42 -28.49 -32.51
C PHE A 58 -9.28 -27.71 -31.21
N GLU A 59 -10.38 -27.64 -30.47
CA GLU A 59 -10.43 -27.25 -29.07
C GLU A 59 -9.81 -28.39 -28.24
N SER A 60 -8.51 -28.63 -28.43
CA SER A 60 -7.74 -29.52 -27.58
C SER A 60 -7.53 -28.81 -26.25
N SER A 61 -8.54 -28.86 -25.38
CA SER A 61 -8.48 -28.48 -23.97
C SER A 61 -7.57 -29.46 -23.22
N VAL A 62 -6.26 -29.41 -23.51
CA VAL A 62 -5.26 -30.04 -22.68
C VAL A 62 -5.19 -29.21 -21.41
N THR A 63 -5.93 -29.62 -20.38
CA THR A 63 -5.81 -29.08 -19.03
C THR A 63 -4.45 -29.51 -18.50
N SER A 64 -3.39 -28.81 -18.92
CA SER A 64 -2.05 -29.00 -18.38
C SER A 64 -2.10 -28.62 -16.92
N GLU A 65 -1.67 -29.53 -16.04
CA GLU A 65 -1.59 -29.26 -14.60
C GLU A 65 -0.80 -27.96 -14.33
N PRO A 66 -1.21 -27.17 -13.31
CA PRO A 66 -0.54 -25.92 -12.97
C PRO A 66 0.93 -26.17 -12.62
N ILE A 67 1.83 -25.47 -13.33
CA ILE A 67 3.27 -25.61 -13.13
C ILE A 67 3.64 -24.93 -11.81
N ARG A 68 4.34 -25.66 -10.93
CA ARG A 68 4.79 -25.16 -9.63
C ARG A 68 6.23 -24.66 -9.69
N LEU A 69 6.57 -23.68 -8.86
CA LEU A 69 7.92 -23.11 -8.76
C LEU A 69 8.97 -24.17 -8.40
N GLY A 70 8.60 -25.16 -7.59
CA GLY A 70 9.48 -26.27 -7.20
C GLY A 70 9.90 -27.19 -8.35
N SER A 71 9.08 -27.34 -9.40
CA SER A 71 9.34 -28.28 -10.49
C SER A 71 10.16 -27.67 -11.64
N ILE A 72 10.35 -26.35 -11.66
CA ILE A 72 11.07 -25.68 -12.75
C ILE A 72 12.58 -25.59 -12.54
N ASP A 73 13.31 -25.72 -13.65
CA ASP A 73 14.73 -25.40 -13.73
C ASP A 73 14.92 -23.94 -14.16
N VAL A 74 15.14 -23.07 -13.17
CA VAL A 74 15.32 -21.62 -13.36
C VAL A 74 16.45 -21.29 -14.34
N LYS A 75 17.45 -22.18 -14.50
CA LYS A 75 18.56 -21.97 -15.44
C LYS A 75 18.14 -22.09 -16.90
N LYS A 76 17.11 -22.90 -17.18
CA LYS A 76 16.58 -23.15 -18.54
C LYS A 76 15.51 -22.14 -18.97
N MET A 77 15.00 -21.33 -18.04
CA MET A 77 14.00 -20.32 -18.36
C MET A 77 14.56 -19.24 -19.29
N THR A 78 13.74 -18.72 -20.20
CA THR A 78 14.09 -17.55 -21.01
C THR A 78 14.21 -16.31 -20.12
N THR A 79 14.92 -15.29 -20.60
CA THR A 79 15.07 -14.01 -19.88
C THR A 79 13.72 -13.34 -19.58
N ALA A 80 12.83 -13.30 -20.57
CA ALA A 80 11.48 -12.76 -20.43
C ALA A 80 10.67 -13.52 -19.36
N ALA A 81 10.69 -14.86 -19.41
CA ALA A 81 9.99 -15.68 -18.44
C ALA A 81 10.51 -15.45 -17.00
N VAL A 82 11.82 -15.29 -16.82
CA VAL A 82 12.38 -14.97 -15.48
C VAL A 82 11.86 -13.64 -14.96
N LEU A 83 11.92 -12.57 -15.76
CA LEU A 83 11.47 -11.25 -15.34
C LEU A 83 9.98 -11.23 -15.03
N PHE A 84 9.18 -11.83 -15.92
CA PHE A 84 7.74 -11.92 -15.77
C PHE A 84 7.36 -12.73 -14.53
N THR A 85 7.86 -13.97 -14.40
CA THR A 85 7.55 -14.83 -13.24
C THR A 85 8.00 -14.19 -11.93
N PHE A 86 9.22 -13.65 -11.87
CA PHE A 86 9.71 -12.98 -10.65
C PHE A 86 8.89 -11.74 -10.31
N GLY A 87 8.52 -10.93 -11.31
CA GLY A 87 7.71 -9.74 -11.11
C GLY A 87 6.30 -10.06 -10.59
N ILE A 88 5.61 -11.03 -11.20
CA ILE A 88 4.26 -11.43 -10.77
C ILE A 88 4.26 -12.02 -9.36
N LEU A 89 5.20 -12.92 -9.05
CA LEU A 89 5.33 -13.46 -7.70
C LEU A 89 5.65 -12.34 -6.69
N GLY A 90 6.43 -11.35 -7.10
CA GLY A 90 6.71 -10.16 -6.29
C GLY A 90 5.48 -9.32 -5.98
N VAL A 91 4.53 -9.22 -6.91
CA VAL A 91 3.26 -8.48 -6.70
C VAL A 91 2.32 -9.28 -5.81
N ILE A 92 2.05 -10.55 -6.14
CA ILE A 92 1.05 -11.37 -5.45
C ILE A 92 1.42 -11.63 -3.99
N ALA A 93 2.71 -11.82 -3.71
CA ALA A 93 3.18 -12.04 -2.36
C ALA A 93 3.72 -10.76 -1.68
N ASP A 94 3.44 -9.57 -2.24
CA ASP A 94 3.92 -8.25 -1.78
C ASP A 94 5.40 -8.24 -1.34
N LEU A 95 6.28 -8.86 -2.15
CA LEU A 95 7.68 -9.08 -1.78
C LEU A 95 8.56 -7.83 -1.93
N ARG A 96 8.03 -6.78 -2.59
CA ARG A 96 8.66 -5.47 -2.84
C ARG A 96 10.16 -5.55 -3.18
N PRO A 97 10.52 -6.19 -4.30
CA PRO A 97 11.93 -6.37 -4.68
C PRO A 97 12.61 -5.01 -4.89
N CYS A 98 13.69 -4.77 -4.14
CA CYS A 98 14.48 -3.54 -4.24
C CYS A 98 15.84 -3.83 -4.89
N PHE A 99 16.14 -3.11 -5.98
CA PHE A 99 17.41 -3.22 -6.71
C PHE A 99 18.29 -2.01 -6.42
N THR A 100 19.50 -2.24 -5.93
CA THR A 100 20.52 -1.20 -5.76
C THR A 100 21.72 -1.52 -6.65
N TYR A 101 21.94 -0.71 -7.68
CA TYR A 101 23.04 -0.88 -8.63
C TYR A 101 24.31 -0.20 -8.13
N LYS A 102 25.46 -0.78 -8.44
CA LYS A 102 26.79 -0.22 -8.14
C LYS A 102 27.75 -0.47 -9.29
N TYR A 103 28.58 0.52 -9.60
CA TYR A 103 29.68 0.35 -10.54
C TYR A 103 30.89 -0.31 -9.87
N GLY A 104 31.48 -1.26 -10.58
CA GLY A 104 32.79 -1.82 -10.29
C GLY A 104 33.92 -0.93 -10.84
N PRO A 105 35.18 -1.25 -10.49
CA PRO A 105 36.35 -0.50 -10.97
C PRO A 105 36.50 -0.52 -12.49
N ASP A 106 36.00 -1.58 -13.14
CA ASP A 106 36.11 -1.79 -14.58
C ASP A 106 34.95 -1.14 -15.36
N GLY A 107 34.13 -0.30 -14.72
CA GLY A 107 32.92 0.28 -15.33
C GLY A 107 31.72 -0.68 -15.43
N LYS A 108 31.90 -1.96 -15.11
CA LYS A 108 30.82 -2.96 -15.04
C LYS A 108 29.85 -2.66 -13.91
N ILE A 109 28.61 -3.07 -14.08
CA ILE A 109 27.51 -2.89 -13.14
C ILE A 109 27.31 -4.19 -12.36
N GLY A 110 27.21 -4.06 -11.03
CA GLY A 110 26.71 -5.09 -10.12
C GLY A 110 25.37 -4.64 -9.52
N VAL A 111 24.62 -5.58 -8.93
CA VAL A 111 23.34 -5.27 -8.29
C VAL A 111 23.20 -6.00 -6.97
N ARG A 112 22.65 -5.28 -5.98
CA ARG A 112 22.14 -5.86 -4.74
C ARG A 112 20.62 -5.89 -4.84
N LEU A 113 20.05 -7.09 -4.87
CA LEU A 113 18.62 -7.33 -4.80
C LEU A 113 18.24 -7.67 -3.35
N GLN A 114 17.30 -6.93 -2.78
CA GLN A 114 16.65 -7.25 -1.51
C GLN A 114 15.22 -7.73 -1.78
N ILE A 115 14.88 -8.91 -1.29
CA ILE A 115 13.55 -9.50 -1.44
C ILE A 115 13.23 -10.36 -0.22
N TYR A 116 12.11 -10.09 0.46
CA TYR A 116 11.60 -10.91 1.57
C TYR A 116 12.66 -11.22 2.65
N GLY A 117 13.37 -10.19 3.14
CA GLY A 117 14.46 -10.34 4.11
C GLY A 117 15.75 -10.99 3.57
N HIS A 118 15.74 -11.52 2.34
CA HIS A 118 16.91 -12.05 1.68
C HIS A 118 17.65 -10.97 0.90
N THR A 119 18.98 -11.06 0.89
CA THR A 119 19.84 -10.24 0.04
C THR A 119 20.56 -11.15 -0.96
N VAL A 120 20.41 -10.83 -2.24
CA VAL A 120 21.18 -11.40 -3.35
C VAL A 120 22.15 -10.33 -3.84
N VAL A 121 23.44 -10.65 -3.88
CA VAL A 121 24.48 -9.73 -4.37
C VAL A 121 25.10 -10.33 -5.62
N ILE A 122 24.97 -9.62 -6.74
CA ILE A 122 25.62 -9.96 -8.01
C ILE A 122 26.82 -9.03 -8.16
N GLN A 123 28.00 -9.62 -8.35
CA GLN A 123 29.23 -8.86 -8.59
C GLN A 123 29.14 -8.09 -9.92
N PRO A 124 29.98 -7.05 -10.12
CA PRO A 124 30.02 -6.33 -11.39
C PRO A 124 30.40 -7.23 -12.57
N VAL A 125 29.42 -7.60 -13.40
CA VAL A 125 29.62 -8.61 -14.48
C VAL A 125 29.30 -8.09 -15.87
N SER A 126 28.42 -7.10 -16.01
CA SER A 126 27.97 -6.58 -17.31
C SER A 126 27.90 -5.06 -17.29
N GLU A 127 28.07 -4.41 -18.43
CA GLU A 127 27.86 -2.97 -18.61
C GLU A 127 26.37 -2.61 -18.73
N ASP A 128 25.53 -3.60 -19.05
CA ASP A 128 24.08 -3.44 -19.13
C ASP A 128 23.41 -3.77 -17.79
N ALA A 129 22.71 -2.77 -17.22
CA ALA A 129 21.99 -2.91 -15.97
C ALA A 129 20.83 -3.91 -16.08
N ASN A 130 20.20 -4.05 -17.25
CA ASN A 130 19.12 -5.00 -17.47
C ASN A 130 19.63 -6.44 -17.40
N ALA A 131 20.75 -6.76 -18.06
CA ALA A 131 21.42 -8.05 -17.95
C ALA A 131 21.72 -8.44 -16.49
N VAL A 132 22.21 -7.50 -15.67
CA VAL A 132 22.52 -7.75 -14.26
C VAL A 132 21.24 -7.95 -13.43
N ARG A 133 20.18 -7.19 -13.72
CA ARG A 133 18.84 -7.37 -13.13
C ARG A 133 18.31 -8.76 -13.39
N ILE A 134 18.40 -9.26 -14.63
CA ILE A 134 17.95 -10.60 -15.01
C ILE A 134 18.70 -11.67 -14.20
N ILE A 135 20.02 -11.55 -14.08
CA ILE A 135 20.85 -12.47 -13.27
C ILE A 135 20.38 -12.45 -11.81
N ALA A 136 20.15 -11.27 -11.24
CA ALA A 136 19.65 -11.13 -9.87
C ALA A 136 18.25 -11.76 -9.69
N CYS A 137 17.33 -11.54 -10.63
CA CYS A 137 16.01 -12.18 -10.63
C CYS A 137 16.10 -13.71 -10.69
N ARG A 138 17.02 -14.28 -11.50
CA ARG A 138 17.26 -15.74 -11.53
C ARG A 138 17.69 -16.25 -10.16
N HIS A 139 18.68 -15.60 -9.53
CA HIS A 139 19.11 -15.98 -8.19
C HIS A 139 18.03 -15.77 -7.13
N GLY A 140 17.20 -14.73 -7.27
CA GLY A 140 16.03 -14.49 -6.44
C GLY A 140 15.00 -15.62 -6.56
N LEU A 141 14.66 -16.05 -7.77
CA LEU A 141 13.78 -17.21 -8.00
C LEU A 141 14.37 -18.50 -7.44
N GLU A 142 15.67 -18.74 -7.57
CA GLU A 142 16.31 -19.91 -6.95
C GLU A 142 16.22 -19.89 -5.42
N LYS A 143 16.25 -18.71 -4.80
CA LYS A 143 16.03 -18.55 -3.35
C LYS A 143 14.56 -18.81 -3.00
N LEU A 144 13.63 -18.16 -3.68
CA LEU A 144 12.19 -18.34 -3.46
C LEU A 144 11.77 -19.80 -3.64
N ARG A 145 12.31 -20.50 -4.65
CA ARG A 145 12.03 -21.92 -4.91
C ARG A 145 12.33 -22.82 -3.72
N LYS A 146 13.34 -22.48 -2.90
CA LYS A 146 13.70 -23.28 -1.71
C LYS A 146 12.68 -23.16 -0.58
N PHE A 147 12.08 -21.99 -0.43
CA PHE A 147 11.13 -21.69 0.66
C PHE A 147 9.67 -21.86 0.23
N HIS A 148 9.39 -21.72 -1.06
CA HIS A 148 8.03 -21.66 -1.61
C HIS A 148 7.88 -22.56 -2.85
N SER A 149 8.28 -23.82 -2.74
CA SER A 149 8.23 -24.78 -3.86
C SER A 149 6.81 -25.08 -4.35
N SER A 150 5.79 -24.84 -3.52
CA SER A 150 4.37 -25.07 -3.83
C SER A 150 3.71 -23.94 -4.62
N TRP A 151 4.35 -22.77 -4.76
CA TRP A 151 3.77 -21.64 -5.48
C TRP A 151 3.50 -21.98 -6.95
N ILE A 152 2.34 -21.57 -7.45
CA ILE A 152 1.94 -21.76 -8.84
C ILE A 152 2.59 -20.67 -9.68
N LEU A 153 3.16 -21.04 -10.82
CA LEU A 153 3.76 -20.09 -11.74
C LEU A 153 2.68 -19.43 -12.60
N PRO A 154 2.82 -18.13 -12.89
CA PRO A 154 1.95 -17.48 -13.85
C PRO A 154 2.12 -18.14 -15.23
N PRO A 155 1.01 -18.44 -15.94
CA PRO A 155 1.10 -18.87 -17.33
C PRO A 155 1.76 -17.77 -18.17
N GLN A 156 2.47 -18.15 -19.24
CA GLN A 156 2.94 -17.16 -20.21
C GLN A 156 1.71 -16.51 -20.89
N PRO A 157 1.78 -15.23 -21.29
CA PRO A 157 0.72 -14.63 -22.07
C PRO A 157 0.62 -15.37 -23.40
N ILE A 158 -0.49 -16.06 -23.56
CA ILE A 158 -0.92 -16.61 -24.84
C ILE A 158 -2.09 -15.71 -25.26
N ASP A 159 -2.22 -15.44 -26.56
CA ASP A 159 -3.38 -14.74 -27.13
C ASP A 159 -4.64 -15.61 -27.00
N GLY A 160 -5.13 -15.80 -25.78
CA GLY A 160 -6.23 -16.68 -25.44
C GLY A 160 -6.77 -16.44 -24.03
N PRO A 161 -7.85 -17.16 -23.68
CA PRO A 161 -8.50 -17.02 -22.39
C PRO A 161 -7.47 -17.26 -21.30
N SER A 162 -7.21 -16.24 -20.49
CA SER A 162 -6.41 -16.44 -19.29
C SER A 162 -7.21 -17.32 -18.35
N GLY A 163 -6.61 -18.44 -17.91
CA GLY A 163 -7.30 -19.41 -17.07
C GLY A 163 -7.92 -18.77 -15.82
N PRO A 164 -9.05 -19.32 -15.31
CA PRO A 164 -9.85 -18.71 -14.24
C PRO A 164 -9.10 -18.60 -12.90
N GLU A 165 -7.96 -19.28 -12.76
CA GLU A 165 -7.15 -19.27 -11.55
C GLU A 165 -6.47 -17.92 -11.27
N TRP A 166 -6.32 -17.06 -12.30
CA TRP A 166 -5.60 -15.80 -12.19
C TRP A 166 -6.53 -14.62 -12.48
N SER A 167 -6.73 -13.78 -11.46
CA SER A 167 -7.37 -12.48 -11.60
C SER A 167 -6.34 -11.43 -12.00
N TRP A 168 -6.00 -11.38 -13.29
CA TRP A 168 -5.02 -10.44 -13.83
C TRP A 168 -5.45 -8.99 -13.65
N VAL A 169 -6.76 -8.72 -13.66
CA VAL A 169 -7.31 -7.39 -13.37
C VAL A 169 -6.88 -6.93 -11.97
N GLN A 170 -7.02 -7.80 -10.96
CA GLN A 170 -6.60 -7.51 -9.59
C GLN A 170 -5.07 -7.36 -9.50
N ILE A 171 -4.31 -8.22 -10.18
CA ILE A 171 -2.84 -8.18 -10.18
C ILE A 171 -2.32 -6.87 -10.78
N VAL A 172 -2.90 -6.37 -11.87
CA VAL A 172 -2.54 -5.05 -12.43
C VAL A 172 -2.86 -3.95 -11.43
N GLN A 173 -4.03 -4.01 -10.78
CA GLN A 173 -4.42 -3.01 -9.78
C GLN A 173 -3.46 -2.98 -8.58
N ASP A 174 -3.07 -4.15 -8.07
CA ASP A 174 -2.10 -4.26 -6.98
C ASP A 174 -0.70 -3.80 -7.41
N TYR A 175 -0.30 -4.10 -8.65
CA TYR A 175 0.93 -3.56 -9.23
C TYR A 175 0.89 -2.03 -9.31
N CYS A 176 -0.18 -1.42 -9.81
CA CYS A 176 -0.35 0.03 -9.84
C CYS A 176 -0.26 0.63 -8.44
N ARG A 177 -0.95 0.03 -7.45
CA ARG A 177 -0.91 0.46 -6.05
C ARG A 177 0.53 0.43 -5.49
N ALA A 178 1.26 -0.66 -5.74
CA ALA A 178 2.64 -0.82 -5.27
C ALA A 178 3.63 0.16 -5.91
N GLN A 179 3.39 0.57 -7.16
CA GLN A 179 4.21 1.54 -7.88
C GLN A 179 3.77 3.00 -7.66
N GLY A 180 2.65 3.24 -6.97
CA GLY A 180 2.06 4.58 -6.83
C GLY A 180 1.51 5.13 -8.16
N PHE A 181 1.09 4.25 -9.08
CA PHE A 181 0.41 4.65 -10.31
C PHE A 181 -1.10 4.79 -10.07
N PRO A 182 -1.80 5.61 -10.89
CA PRO A 182 -3.25 5.62 -10.91
C PRO A 182 -3.83 4.22 -11.14
N SER A 183 -5.04 3.98 -10.63
CA SER A 183 -5.78 2.75 -10.88
C SER A 183 -5.89 2.48 -12.39
N PRO A 184 -5.71 1.23 -12.84
CA PRO A 184 -5.79 0.90 -14.26
C PRO A 184 -7.18 1.23 -14.83
N GLN A 185 -7.22 1.87 -16.00
CA GLN A 185 -8.47 2.22 -16.67
C GLN A 185 -8.73 1.27 -17.82
N TYR A 186 -9.87 0.58 -17.77
CA TYR A 186 -10.29 -0.34 -18.83
C TYR A 186 -11.30 0.36 -19.74
N VAL A 187 -10.99 0.41 -21.03
CA VAL A 187 -11.86 0.97 -22.07
C VAL A 187 -12.42 -0.19 -22.88
N GLU A 188 -13.74 -0.38 -22.79
CA GLU A 188 -14.45 -1.39 -23.56
C GLU A 188 -14.54 -0.97 -25.02
N CYS A 189 -14.15 -1.88 -25.92
CA CYS A 189 -14.30 -1.74 -27.36
C CYS A 189 -15.17 -2.88 -27.87
N ARG A 190 -16.40 -2.57 -28.31
CA ARG A 190 -17.34 -3.58 -28.82
C ARG A 190 -17.37 -3.59 -30.34
N LEU A 191 -17.14 -4.76 -30.93
CA LEU A 191 -17.33 -4.99 -32.36
C LEU A 191 -18.35 -6.13 -32.55
N GLU A 192 -19.55 -5.78 -32.98
CA GLU A 192 -20.68 -6.71 -33.18
C GLU A 192 -21.03 -7.50 -31.90
N THR A 193 -20.65 -8.79 -31.86
CA THR A 193 -20.89 -9.75 -30.77
C THR A 193 -19.64 -10.05 -29.95
N GLN A 194 -18.51 -9.42 -30.27
CA GLN A 194 -17.21 -9.74 -29.68
C GLN A 194 -16.68 -8.56 -28.89
N TYR A 195 -16.03 -8.87 -27.76
CA TYR A 195 -15.47 -7.87 -26.85
C TYR A 195 -13.95 -7.76 -27.05
N PHE A 196 -13.48 -6.53 -27.14
CA PHE A 196 -12.09 -6.16 -26.95
C PHE A 196 -11.99 -5.21 -25.77
N CYS A 197 -10.83 -5.18 -25.14
CA CYS A 197 -10.57 -4.22 -24.07
C CYS A 197 -9.19 -3.62 -24.26
N ASP A 198 -9.13 -2.31 -24.11
CA ASP A 198 -7.88 -1.59 -23.92
C ASP A 198 -7.70 -1.32 -22.43
N VAL A 199 -6.48 -1.45 -21.91
CA VAL A 199 -6.15 -1.03 -20.55
C VAL A 199 -5.07 0.05 -20.57
N ILE A 200 -5.31 1.11 -19.81
CA ILE A 200 -4.41 2.25 -19.68
C ILE A 200 -3.71 2.15 -18.33
N VAL A 201 -2.37 2.04 -18.35
CA VAL A 201 -1.52 1.99 -17.15
C VAL A 201 -0.36 2.96 -17.32
N LYS A 202 -0.25 3.96 -16.43
CA LYS A 202 0.85 4.96 -16.43
C LYS A 202 1.07 5.56 -17.84
N ASP A 203 -0.02 6.02 -18.45
CA ASP A 203 -0.06 6.64 -19.78
C ASP A 203 0.29 5.72 -20.96
N ARG A 204 0.41 4.40 -20.74
CA ARG A 204 0.57 3.40 -21.79
C ARG A 204 -0.74 2.67 -22.02
N VAL A 205 -1.10 2.52 -23.29
CA VAL A 205 -2.29 1.77 -23.71
C VAL A 205 -1.88 0.38 -24.17
N PHE A 206 -2.51 -0.64 -23.59
CA PHE A 206 -2.34 -2.03 -23.97
C PHE A 206 -3.64 -2.54 -24.56
N ARG A 207 -3.56 -3.31 -25.64
CA ARG A 207 -4.71 -3.83 -26.39
C ARG A 207 -4.60 -5.33 -26.55
N SER A 208 -5.71 -6.05 -26.36
CA SER A 208 -5.78 -7.47 -26.72
C SER A 208 -5.88 -7.63 -28.23
N ALA A 209 -5.05 -8.48 -28.82
CA ALA A 209 -5.13 -8.79 -30.25
C ALA A 209 -6.34 -9.67 -30.58
N ARG A 210 -6.75 -10.51 -29.61
CA ARG A 210 -7.83 -11.47 -29.77
C ARG A 210 -9.17 -10.93 -29.26
N GLN A 211 -10.20 -11.34 -29.97
CA GLN A 211 -11.60 -11.15 -29.60
C GLN A 211 -12.02 -12.15 -28.52
N CYS A 212 -12.72 -11.68 -27.48
CA CYS A 212 -13.25 -12.52 -26.41
C CYS A 212 -14.78 -12.58 -26.43
N VAL A 213 -15.32 -13.64 -25.84
CA VAL A 213 -16.77 -13.89 -25.80
C VAL A 213 -17.44 -13.04 -24.71
N SER A 214 -16.68 -12.67 -23.66
CA SER A 214 -17.17 -11.84 -22.56
C SER A 214 -16.25 -10.66 -22.26
N LEU A 215 -16.82 -9.59 -21.71
CA LEU A 215 -16.07 -8.41 -21.27
C LEU A 215 -15.04 -8.76 -20.18
N GLY A 216 -15.43 -9.58 -19.19
CA GLY A 216 -14.53 -9.98 -18.10
C GLY A 216 -13.31 -10.75 -18.61
N GLU A 217 -13.50 -11.63 -19.58
CA GLU A 217 -12.40 -12.35 -20.25
C GLU A 217 -11.51 -11.41 -21.07
N ALA A 218 -12.10 -10.44 -21.78
CA ALA A 218 -11.35 -9.42 -22.52
C ALA A 218 -10.48 -8.58 -21.56
N GLN A 219 -11.06 -8.14 -20.43
CA GLN A 219 -10.35 -7.40 -19.38
C GLN A 219 -9.21 -8.23 -18.78
N ASN A 220 -9.46 -9.49 -18.45
CA ASN A 220 -8.44 -10.38 -17.87
C ASN A 220 -7.30 -10.65 -18.86
N THR A 221 -7.64 -10.85 -20.14
CA THR A 221 -6.66 -11.10 -21.21
C THR A 221 -5.79 -9.87 -21.46
N VAL A 222 -6.38 -8.67 -21.59
CA VAL A 222 -5.60 -7.44 -21.78
C VAL A 222 -4.75 -7.10 -20.55
N ALA A 223 -5.27 -7.36 -19.33
CA ALA A 223 -4.52 -7.18 -18.10
C ALA A 223 -3.29 -8.09 -18.03
N HIS A 224 -3.42 -9.35 -18.45
CA HIS A 224 -2.30 -10.29 -18.54
C HIS A 224 -1.22 -9.79 -19.52
N ILE A 225 -1.63 -9.36 -20.71
CA ILE A 225 -0.72 -8.78 -21.73
C ILE A 225 -0.02 -7.54 -21.18
N ALA A 226 -0.78 -6.63 -20.55
CA ALA A 226 -0.24 -5.41 -19.96
C ALA A 226 0.81 -5.72 -18.88
N MET A 227 0.53 -6.66 -17.97
CA MET A 227 1.51 -7.07 -16.95
C MET A 227 2.79 -7.63 -17.55
N HIS A 228 2.67 -8.49 -18.56
CA HIS A 228 3.84 -9.05 -19.22
C HIS A 228 4.70 -7.95 -19.86
N GLN A 229 4.07 -7.05 -20.62
CA GLN A 229 4.77 -5.95 -21.25
C GLN A 229 5.35 -4.98 -20.23
N LEU A 230 4.65 -4.63 -19.16
CA LEU A 230 5.15 -3.73 -18.10
C LEU A 230 6.37 -4.31 -17.35
N LEU A 231 6.38 -5.63 -17.08
CA LEU A 231 7.45 -6.28 -16.33
C LEU A 231 8.68 -6.60 -17.17
N ILE A 232 8.50 -6.88 -18.47
CA ILE A 232 9.59 -7.21 -19.39
C ILE A 232 10.13 -5.99 -20.11
N ALA A 233 9.30 -4.98 -20.38
CA ALA A 233 9.76 -3.73 -20.97
C ALA A 233 10.95 -3.24 -20.15
N GLU A 234 12.00 -2.85 -20.86
CA GLU A 234 13.19 -2.29 -20.23
C GLU A 234 12.72 -1.11 -19.40
N VAL A 235 12.84 -1.25 -18.08
CA VAL A 235 12.69 -0.11 -17.20
C VAL A 235 13.85 0.77 -17.61
N ASP A 236 13.55 1.95 -18.14
CA ASP A 236 14.54 2.99 -18.39
C ASP A 236 15.20 3.28 -17.05
N LEU A 237 16.26 2.52 -16.75
CA LEU A 237 17.09 2.68 -15.58
C LEU A 237 17.87 3.95 -15.85
N SER A 238 17.21 5.08 -15.62
CA SER A 238 17.83 6.38 -15.76
C SER A 238 19.12 6.37 -14.93
N PRO A 239 20.26 6.78 -15.49
CA PRO A 239 21.56 6.69 -14.82
C PRO A 239 21.57 7.34 -13.43
N GLY A 240 20.64 8.27 -13.16
CA GLY A 240 20.48 8.92 -11.86
C GLY A 240 20.07 7.99 -10.71
N SER A 241 19.51 6.80 -10.99
CA SER A 241 19.19 5.81 -9.94
C SER A 241 20.37 4.89 -9.60
N ILE A 242 21.46 4.97 -10.37
CA ILE A 242 22.68 4.21 -10.11
C ILE A 242 23.56 5.07 -9.22
N LEU A 243 23.85 4.58 -8.01
CA LEU A 243 24.73 5.30 -7.09
C LEU A 243 26.08 5.49 -7.80
N SER A 244 26.43 6.75 -8.04
CA SER A 244 27.76 7.09 -8.56
C SER A 244 28.80 6.47 -7.64
N PRO A 245 29.89 5.92 -8.20
CA PRO A 245 30.99 5.45 -7.35
C PRO A 245 31.40 6.64 -6.48
N ASP A 246 31.24 6.49 -5.16
CA ASP A 246 31.76 7.48 -4.21
C ASP A 246 33.20 7.74 -4.63
N PRO A 247 33.59 9.00 -4.93
CA PRO A 247 34.94 9.28 -5.37
C PRO A 247 35.88 8.67 -4.33
N PRO A 248 36.90 7.90 -4.78
CA PRO A 248 37.83 7.27 -3.85
C PRO A 248 38.30 8.36 -2.90
N LYS A 249 38.02 8.16 -1.60
CA LYS A 249 38.51 9.04 -0.53
C LYS A 249 40.03 8.88 -0.51
N HIS A 250 40.69 9.51 -1.47
CA HIS A 250 42.12 9.73 -1.45
C HIS A 250 42.36 10.60 -0.23
N ALA A 251 42.85 9.98 0.84
CA ALA A 251 43.57 10.65 1.89
C ALA A 251 44.81 11.29 1.26
N SER A 252 44.66 12.48 0.68
CA SER A 252 45.76 13.30 0.20
C SER A 252 46.04 14.38 1.23
N ASN A 253 46.92 14.04 2.17
CA ASN A 253 47.77 15.00 2.84
C ASN A 253 48.75 15.57 1.79
N ARG A 254 48.58 16.85 1.39
CA ARG A 254 49.65 17.87 1.25
C ARG A 254 49.19 19.09 0.42
N ASP A 255 49.04 20.20 1.14
CA ASP A 255 49.70 21.50 0.94
C ASP A 255 50.15 21.97 -0.46
N LEU A 256 49.62 23.17 -0.78
CA LEU A 256 50.22 24.32 -1.48
C LEU A 256 50.42 24.26 -3.00
N LEU A 257 49.56 25.01 -3.73
CA LEU A 257 49.97 26.18 -4.55
C LEU A 257 48.72 26.98 -5.02
N PRO A 258 48.78 28.33 -5.06
CA PRO A 258 47.65 29.18 -5.43
C PRO A 258 47.73 29.66 -6.88
N GLY A 259 46.56 29.81 -7.52
CA GLY A 259 46.37 30.78 -8.58
C GLY A 259 46.02 30.21 -9.95
N LEU A 260 44.72 29.96 -10.19
CA LEU A 260 44.11 30.11 -11.51
C LEU A 260 42.70 30.68 -11.34
N LYS A 261 42.40 31.73 -12.12
CA LYS A 261 41.16 32.51 -12.10
C LYS A 261 40.00 31.74 -12.79
N PRO A 262 38.73 32.03 -12.46
CA PRO A 262 37.58 31.36 -13.05
C PRO A 262 37.33 31.86 -14.49
N ILE A 263 37.16 30.92 -15.42
CA ILE A 263 36.63 31.19 -16.76
C ILE A 263 35.11 31.02 -16.69
N VAL A 264 34.41 32.09 -17.03
CA VAL A 264 32.96 32.15 -17.23
C VAL A 264 32.62 31.51 -18.58
N PRO A 265 31.67 30.57 -18.68
CA PRO A 265 31.09 30.22 -19.96
C PRO A 265 30.04 31.26 -20.34
N GLN A 266 30.29 31.94 -21.47
CA GLN A 266 29.33 32.79 -22.15
C GLN A 266 28.15 31.97 -22.66
N SER A 267 26.96 32.46 -22.34
CA SER A 267 25.68 32.14 -22.93
C SER A 267 25.60 32.68 -24.35
N ASP A 268 25.47 31.80 -25.35
CA ASP A 268 24.97 32.18 -26.68
C ASP A 268 24.25 30.98 -27.31
N VAL A 269 22.96 30.84 -27.04
CA VAL A 269 22.05 30.02 -27.85
C VAL A 269 20.83 30.87 -28.16
N LYS A 270 20.71 31.25 -29.43
CA LYS A 270 19.56 31.93 -30.04
C LYS A 270 18.29 31.06 -29.88
N PRO A 271 17.14 31.63 -29.53
CA PRO A 271 15.88 30.90 -29.54
C PRO A 271 15.48 30.58 -30.99
N PHE A 272 15.26 29.29 -31.24
CA PHE A 272 14.68 28.76 -32.46
C PHE A 272 13.21 29.18 -32.53
N THR A 273 12.85 29.96 -33.55
CA THR A 273 11.47 30.35 -33.86
C THR A 273 10.90 29.31 -34.81
N LEU A 274 9.85 28.60 -34.40
CA LEU A 274 9.06 27.77 -35.32
C LEU A 274 7.90 28.60 -35.88
N PRO A 275 7.47 28.37 -37.14
CA PRO A 275 6.42 29.14 -37.77
C PRO A 275 5.05 28.75 -37.20
N VAL A 276 4.26 29.76 -36.87
CA VAL A 276 2.84 29.65 -36.59
C VAL A 276 2.12 29.51 -37.94
N GLU A 277 1.63 28.31 -38.24
CA GLU A 277 0.58 28.11 -39.25
C GLU A 277 -0.76 28.38 -38.58
N ASN A 278 -1.37 29.49 -38.98
CA ASN A 278 -2.76 29.82 -38.75
C ASN A 278 -3.62 28.88 -39.60
N ASP A 279 -4.51 28.12 -38.97
CA ASP A 279 -5.73 27.70 -39.64
C ASP A 279 -6.96 27.86 -38.76
N ASN A 280 -8.00 28.35 -39.43
CA ASN A 280 -9.24 28.87 -38.89
C ASN A 280 -10.17 27.75 -38.43
N LEU A 281 -10.73 27.87 -37.22
CA LEU A 281 -12.03 27.28 -36.89
C LEU A 281 -12.81 28.16 -35.89
N PRO A 282 -14.16 28.14 -35.97
CA PRO A 282 -15.00 29.26 -35.57
C PRO A 282 -15.35 29.26 -34.07
N ARG A 283 -15.23 30.44 -33.46
CA ARG A 283 -15.81 30.79 -32.16
C ARG A 283 -17.34 30.89 -32.29
N SER A 284 -18.07 29.97 -31.67
CA SER A 284 -19.46 30.17 -31.24
C SER A 284 -19.94 28.94 -30.46
N LEU A 285 -19.69 28.87 -29.14
CA LEU A 285 -20.49 28.04 -28.21
C LEU A 285 -20.12 28.18 -26.70
N GLU A 286 -19.49 29.27 -26.26
CA GLU A 286 -19.13 29.45 -24.83
C GLU A 286 -19.81 30.65 -24.15
N GLN A 287 -20.73 31.35 -24.81
CA GLN A 287 -21.36 32.55 -24.23
C GLN A 287 -22.73 32.31 -23.56
N ASP A 288 -23.34 31.12 -23.73
CA ASP A 288 -24.74 30.88 -23.30
C ASP A 288 -24.89 30.11 -21.97
N PHE A 289 -23.79 29.61 -21.37
CA PHE A 289 -23.85 28.90 -20.09
C PHE A 289 -23.70 29.81 -18.84
N ALA A 290 -23.25 31.06 -19.01
CA ALA A 290 -23.02 31.96 -17.88
C ALA A 290 -24.26 32.70 -17.40
N ASN A 291 -25.32 32.79 -18.20
CA ASN A 291 -26.51 33.59 -17.88
C ASN A 291 -27.71 32.77 -17.36
N SER A 292 -27.60 31.44 -17.26
CA SER A 292 -28.71 30.57 -16.80
C SER A 292 -28.63 30.18 -15.32
N LEU A 293 -27.51 30.46 -14.64
CA LEU A 293 -27.28 30.02 -13.25
C LEU A 293 -27.65 31.08 -12.19
N GLU A 294 -27.80 32.35 -12.59
CA GLU A 294 -28.14 33.44 -11.66
C GLU A 294 -29.66 33.63 -11.48
N ASP A 295 -30.50 33.17 -12.42
CA ASP A 295 -31.96 33.25 -12.31
C ASP A 295 -32.56 32.14 -11.42
N ASP A 296 -31.93 30.96 -11.34
CA ASP A 296 -32.43 29.84 -10.50
C ASP A 296 -32.14 30.02 -9.00
N LEU A 297 -31.16 30.87 -8.64
CA LEU A 297 -30.82 31.16 -7.24
C LEU A 297 -31.71 32.23 -6.59
N GLN A 298 -32.39 33.07 -7.39
CA GLN A 298 -33.35 34.04 -6.86
C GLN A 298 -34.72 33.41 -6.55
N HIS A 299 -35.05 32.27 -7.19
CA HIS A 299 -36.35 31.63 -7.02
C HIS A 299 -36.46 30.73 -5.77
N LEU A 300 -35.34 30.36 -5.13
CA LEU A 300 -35.32 29.47 -3.96
C LEU A 300 -35.35 30.17 -2.60
N MET A 301 -35.21 31.49 -2.55
CA MET A 301 -35.18 32.28 -1.30
C MET A 301 -36.53 32.85 -0.86
N MET A 302 -37.59 32.62 -1.62
CA MET A 302 -38.94 33.13 -1.34
C MET A 302 -39.92 31.95 -1.34
N ASN A 303 -39.96 31.18 -0.25
CA ASN A 303 -41.15 30.43 0.23
C ASN A 303 -40.81 29.55 1.44
N CYS A 304 -40.88 30.12 2.64
CA CYS A 304 -41.09 29.35 3.88
C CYS A 304 -42.25 29.99 4.66
N PRO A 305 -43.39 29.31 4.85
CA PRO A 305 -44.48 29.85 5.65
C PRO A 305 -44.19 29.71 7.15
N ASN A 306 -44.62 30.75 7.84
CA ASN A 306 -44.48 31.06 9.25
C ASN A 306 -45.69 30.50 10.00
N GLU A 307 -45.50 29.57 10.93
CA GLU A 307 -46.54 29.21 11.91
C GLU A 307 -46.06 29.35 13.34
N ASN A 308 -47.01 29.79 14.16
CA ASN A 308 -46.86 30.59 15.36
C ASN A 308 -47.36 29.79 16.58
N ARG A 309 -46.84 30.17 17.77
CA ARG A 309 -47.47 30.15 19.12
C ARG A 309 -47.40 28.90 20.03
N HIS A 310 -46.53 29.00 21.06
CA HIS A 310 -46.76 29.20 22.53
C HIS A 310 -47.84 28.37 23.29
N PRO A 311 -47.74 28.15 24.64
CA PRO A 311 -47.22 29.05 25.71
C PRO A 311 -46.27 28.42 26.77
N ARG A 312 -45.30 29.13 27.36
CA ARG A 312 -45.32 30.11 28.49
C ARG A 312 -45.52 29.48 29.88
N ALA A 313 -44.43 29.38 30.64
CA ALA A 313 -44.44 29.42 32.11
C ALA A 313 -43.34 30.37 32.61
N GLN A 314 -43.79 31.44 33.27
CA GLN A 314 -43.07 32.41 34.10
C GLN A 314 -42.65 31.71 35.42
N THR A 315 -41.69 32.10 36.27
CA THR A 315 -40.97 33.33 36.59
C THR A 315 -39.98 32.97 37.71
N LYS A 316 -38.79 33.60 37.78
CA LYS A 316 -38.29 34.38 38.94
C LYS A 316 -36.76 34.59 38.84
N ALA A 317 -36.38 35.84 38.63
CA ALA A 317 -35.06 36.38 38.99
C ALA A 317 -35.00 36.64 40.51
N PRO A 318 -33.81 36.88 41.10
CA PRO A 318 -33.24 38.22 41.04
C PRO A 318 -31.70 38.32 40.95
N GLY A 319 -31.24 39.27 40.13
CA GLY A 319 -30.33 40.33 40.55
C GLY A 319 -28.80 40.11 40.47
N PRO A 320 -28.01 41.18 40.24
CA PRO A 320 -26.73 41.11 39.55
C PRO A 320 -25.52 41.50 40.42
N LEU A 321 -24.34 40.94 40.15
CA LEU A 321 -23.05 41.49 40.61
C LEU A 321 -21.98 41.42 39.51
N ALA A 322 -21.68 42.62 39.00
CA ALA A 322 -20.41 43.26 38.64
C ALA A 322 -19.10 42.44 38.35
N PRO A 323 -18.18 43.02 37.55
CA PRO A 323 -17.10 42.31 36.86
C PRO A 323 -15.81 42.21 37.70
N VAL A 324 -15.13 41.06 37.63
CA VAL A 324 -13.80 40.88 38.24
C VAL A 324 -12.72 41.27 37.23
N GLN A 325 -12.00 42.34 37.58
CA GLN A 325 -10.84 42.85 36.88
C GLN A 325 -9.57 42.03 37.11
N LEU A 326 -8.71 42.09 36.09
CA LEU A 326 -7.27 41.83 36.14
C LEU A 326 -6.59 42.37 37.41
N ARG A 327 -5.74 41.56 38.04
CA ARG A 327 -4.66 42.06 38.88
C ARG A 327 -3.31 41.40 38.55
N ARG A 328 -2.41 42.27 38.08
CA ARG A 328 -0.95 42.14 38.12
C ARG A 328 -0.46 42.05 39.57
N ALA A 329 0.57 41.26 39.82
CA ALA A 329 1.48 41.36 40.98
C ALA A 329 2.88 40.92 40.50
N THR A 330 3.79 41.83 40.18
CA THR A 330 4.81 42.50 41.02
C THR A 330 6.03 41.65 41.41
N LYS A 331 7.19 42.14 40.93
CA LYS A 331 8.58 41.87 41.31
C LYS A 331 8.85 41.93 42.82
N ARG A 332 9.80 41.12 43.30
CA ARG A 332 10.91 41.38 44.28
C ARG A 332 11.50 40.01 44.69
N GLY A 333 12.78 39.71 44.45
CA GLY A 333 13.98 40.08 45.23
C GLY A 333 15.01 38.96 45.00
N VAL A 334 16.21 39.19 44.47
CA VAL A 334 17.43 39.76 45.09
C VAL A 334 18.02 38.91 46.22
N ARG A 335 19.28 38.46 45.99
CA ARG A 335 20.34 38.00 46.92
C ARG A 335 20.15 36.57 47.49
N ARG A 336 21.16 35.70 47.64
CA ARG A 336 22.60 35.88 47.89
C ARG A 336 23.37 34.55 47.70
N ARG A 337 24.60 34.66 47.19
CA ARG A 337 25.88 34.00 47.59
C ARG A 337 25.90 32.57 48.17
N GLY A 338 26.84 31.79 47.62
CA GLY A 338 27.62 30.75 48.31
C GLY A 338 27.42 29.37 47.68
N GLY A 339 28.42 28.57 47.33
CA GLY A 339 29.85 28.66 47.56
C GLY A 339 30.57 27.64 46.68
N LYS A 340 31.77 28.02 46.25
CA LYS A 340 32.75 27.16 45.59
C LYS A 340 33.14 26.01 46.55
N LYS A 341 33.11 24.76 46.08
CA LYS A 341 33.94 23.70 46.66
C LYS A 341 34.84 23.13 45.56
N LYS A 342 36.08 23.65 45.55
CA LYS A 342 37.26 22.99 44.97
C LYS A 342 37.54 21.74 45.82
N LYS A 343 37.81 20.61 45.18
CA LYS A 343 38.50 19.46 45.79
C LYS A 343 39.89 19.30 45.16
N PRO A 344 40.88 18.78 45.91
CA PRO A 344 42.31 19.03 45.69
C PRO A 344 43.01 17.94 44.85
N PRO A 345 44.25 18.21 44.37
CA PRO A 345 45.06 17.26 43.61
C PRO A 345 45.82 16.31 44.55
N GLN A 346 45.86 15.02 44.21
CA GLN A 346 46.70 14.04 44.90
C GLN A 346 48.07 13.92 44.23
N LYS A 347 49.10 14.17 45.06
CA LYS A 347 50.53 13.89 44.90
C LYS A 347 50.77 12.41 44.56
N ALA A 348 51.56 12.11 43.54
CA ALA A 348 53.02 11.91 43.59
C ALA A 348 53.47 10.79 44.56
N LYS A 349 53.75 9.61 43.97
CA LYS A 349 54.74 8.65 44.47
C LYS A 349 55.68 8.29 43.32
N GLN A 350 56.90 8.80 43.42
CA GLN A 350 58.08 8.34 42.69
C GLN A 350 58.66 7.14 43.44
N GLU A 351 59.07 6.11 42.70
CA GLU A 351 60.10 5.16 43.10
C GLU A 351 61.08 4.95 41.93
N PRO A 352 62.32 4.50 42.21
CA PRO A 352 63.50 4.94 41.50
C PRO A 352 63.95 4.00 40.37
N ASN A 353 64.56 4.60 39.35
CA ASN A 353 65.33 3.90 38.31
C ASN A 353 66.62 3.28 38.88
N PRO A 354 67.05 2.11 38.37
CA PRO A 354 68.45 1.75 38.27
C PRO A 354 69.00 1.97 36.84
N PRO A 355 70.34 1.99 36.68
CA PRO A 355 71.01 2.74 35.63
C PRO A 355 71.24 1.99 34.32
N LEU A 356 71.45 2.80 33.27
CA LEU A 356 72.04 2.42 31.97
C LEU A 356 73.29 1.53 32.16
N GLN A 357 73.32 0.42 31.43
CA GLN A 357 74.57 -0.14 30.92
C GLN A 357 74.46 -0.34 29.41
N GLN A 358 75.37 0.34 28.71
CA GLN A 358 75.63 0.21 27.29
C GLN A 358 76.36 -1.11 27.06
N ALA A 359 75.88 -1.93 26.13
CA ALA A 359 76.68 -3.00 25.55
C ALA A 359 76.34 -3.12 24.06
N LYS A 360 77.27 -2.62 23.23
CA LYS A 360 77.38 -2.97 21.81
C LYS A 360 77.75 -4.45 21.72
N THR A 361 76.92 -5.26 21.08
CA THR A 361 77.37 -6.52 20.47
C THR A 361 76.58 -6.79 19.19
N ASN A 362 77.36 -6.98 18.12
CA ASN A 362 76.94 -7.49 16.82
C ASN A 362 76.10 -8.76 16.99
N ARG A 363 74.93 -8.82 16.34
CA ARG A 363 74.22 -10.10 16.19
C ARG A 363 73.70 -10.27 14.77
N LEU A 364 74.09 -11.41 14.22
CA LEU A 364 73.82 -11.91 12.90
C LEU A 364 72.36 -11.78 12.49
N VAL A 365 72.22 -11.50 11.19
CA VAL A 365 71.03 -11.71 10.37
C VAL A 365 70.64 -13.19 10.45
N THR A 366 69.63 -13.50 11.27
CA THR A 366 68.91 -14.78 11.20
C THR A 366 67.50 -14.52 10.70
N LYS A 367 67.17 -15.19 9.60
CA LYS A 367 65.91 -15.09 8.85
C LYS A 367 64.70 -15.26 9.79
N GLN A 368 63.83 -14.25 9.81
CA GLN A 368 62.50 -14.33 10.44
C GLN A 368 61.62 -15.34 9.70
N PRO A 369 61.04 -16.34 10.38
CA PRO A 369 59.93 -17.11 9.82
C PRO A 369 58.67 -16.22 9.73
N SER A 370 57.95 -16.41 8.64
CA SER A 370 56.69 -15.76 8.28
C SER A 370 55.71 -15.66 9.44
N ASN A 371 55.31 -14.42 9.72
CA ASN A 371 54.34 -13.98 10.71
C ASN A 371 52.97 -14.68 10.48
N PRO A 372 52.44 -15.49 11.42
CA PRO A 372 51.06 -15.96 11.32
C PRO A 372 50.13 -14.77 11.42
N GLN A 373 49.18 -14.66 10.48
CA GLN A 373 48.17 -13.61 10.42
C GLN A 373 47.53 -13.40 11.80
N ARG A 374 47.71 -12.20 12.35
CA ARG A 374 47.02 -11.79 13.57
C ARG A 374 45.51 -11.83 13.27
N PRO A 375 44.70 -12.61 13.99
CA PRO A 375 43.26 -12.59 13.82
C PRO A 375 42.74 -11.17 14.15
N ASN A 376 41.78 -10.70 13.35
CA ASN A 376 41.18 -9.37 13.51
C ASN A 376 40.72 -9.17 14.96
N SER A 377 41.31 -8.19 15.64
CA SER A 377 41.08 -7.87 17.06
C SER A 377 39.65 -7.43 17.39
N ASN A 378 38.78 -7.28 16.38
CA ASN A 378 37.38 -6.88 16.53
C ASN A 378 36.46 -8.04 16.91
N LEU A 379 36.98 -9.27 17.04
CA LEU A 379 36.23 -10.45 17.45
C LEU A 379 36.73 -11.06 18.77
N ILE A 380 37.51 -10.32 19.57
CA ILE A 380 37.89 -10.78 20.91
C ILE A 380 36.67 -10.55 21.82
N PRO A 381 36.05 -11.61 22.38
CA PRO A 381 34.97 -11.46 23.34
C PRO A 381 35.48 -10.59 24.49
N LEU A 382 34.75 -9.52 24.80
CA LEU A 382 35.07 -8.68 25.95
C LEU A 382 34.81 -9.49 27.22
N LEU A 383 35.84 -10.19 27.70
CA LEU A 383 35.81 -11.00 28.93
C LEU A 383 35.52 -10.15 30.19
N ASN A 384 35.60 -8.82 30.07
CA ASN A 384 35.28 -7.85 31.11
C ASN A 384 34.12 -6.94 30.67
N ASN A 385 32.94 -7.52 30.45
CA ASN A 385 31.75 -6.72 30.20
C ASN A 385 31.40 -5.96 31.50
N ARG A 386 31.66 -4.64 31.52
CA ARG A 386 31.33 -3.75 32.66
C ARG A 386 29.84 -3.43 32.74
N ILE A 387 29.06 -3.89 31.78
CA ILE A 387 27.61 -3.79 31.82
C ILE A 387 27.17 -4.87 32.80
N SER A 388 26.69 -4.45 33.98
CA SER A 388 26.00 -5.32 34.92
C SER A 388 25.02 -6.17 34.14
N HIS A 389 25.01 -7.48 34.37
CA HIS A 389 24.02 -8.39 33.80
C HIS A 389 22.65 -7.71 33.99
N LEU A 390 22.05 -7.20 32.90
CA LEU A 390 20.68 -6.73 32.97
C LEU A 390 19.93 -8.00 33.36
N ALA A 391 19.38 -8.01 34.57
CA ALA A 391 18.38 -8.99 34.89
C ALA A 391 17.28 -8.73 33.86
N GLU A 392 17.21 -9.58 32.84
CA GLU A 392 15.98 -9.75 32.07
C GLU A 392 14.95 -10.11 33.13
N GLU A 393 14.18 -9.11 33.58
CA GLU A 393 12.91 -9.39 34.19
C GLU A 393 12.19 -10.23 33.15
N GLU A 394 11.96 -11.51 33.46
CA GLU A 394 11.19 -12.40 32.61
C GLU A 394 9.88 -11.68 32.32
N GLU A 395 9.80 -11.11 31.11
CA GLU A 395 8.63 -10.46 30.60
C GLU A 395 7.56 -11.54 30.64
N LYS A 396 6.62 -11.40 31.59
CA LYS A 396 5.51 -12.34 31.73
C LYS A 396 4.93 -12.45 30.33
N VAL A 397 4.92 -13.66 29.80
CA VAL A 397 4.34 -13.95 28.49
C VAL A 397 2.86 -13.60 28.63
N GLU A 398 2.51 -12.35 28.35
CA GLU A 398 1.16 -11.89 28.32
C GLU A 398 0.49 -12.66 27.18
N ASP A 399 -0.65 -13.29 27.49
CA ASP A 399 -1.45 -13.97 26.48
C ASP A 399 -1.74 -12.94 25.37
N LYS A 400 -1.22 -13.20 24.17
CA LYS A 400 -1.33 -12.29 23.01
C LYS A 400 -2.79 -11.94 22.70
N LEU A 401 -3.72 -12.81 23.11
CA LEU A 401 -5.16 -12.66 22.91
C LEU A 401 -5.89 -11.95 24.07
N SER A 402 -5.20 -11.70 25.19
CA SER A 402 -5.84 -11.16 26.41
C SER A 402 -6.56 -9.83 26.17
N LEU A 403 -5.94 -8.90 25.44
CA LEU A 403 -6.52 -7.60 25.12
C LEU A 403 -7.73 -7.73 24.20
N LEU A 404 -7.68 -8.62 23.20
CA LEU A 404 -8.81 -8.89 22.31
C LEU A 404 -9.98 -9.53 23.06
N LYS A 405 -9.71 -10.45 24.00
CA LYS A 405 -10.71 -11.06 24.89
C LYS A 405 -11.33 -10.03 25.84
N GLU A 406 -10.53 -9.09 26.35
CA GLU A 406 -11.02 -7.98 27.17
C GLU A 406 -11.96 -7.07 26.37
N VAL A 407 -11.59 -6.72 25.14
CA VAL A 407 -12.43 -5.95 24.22
C VAL A 407 -13.73 -6.71 23.90
N GLU A 408 -13.66 -7.99 23.57
CA GLU A 408 -14.86 -8.79 23.28
C GLU A 408 -15.80 -8.81 24.49
N THR A 409 -15.27 -9.06 25.68
CA THR A 409 -16.06 -9.08 26.92
C THR A 409 -16.73 -7.74 27.15
N ALA A 410 -15.99 -6.64 27.03
CA ALA A 410 -16.50 -5.29 27.24
C ALA A 410 -17.55 -4.87 26.20
N LEU A 411 -17.45 -5.37 24.96
CA LEU A 411 -18.45 -5.12 23.91
C LEU A 411 -19.67 -6.04 24.05
N ARG A 412 -19.52 -7.26 24.54
CA ARG A 412 -20.62 -8.20 24.79
C ARG A 412 -21.51 -7.74 25.95
N GLU A 413 -20.96 -7.00 26.89
CA GLU A 413 -21.73 -6.32 27.95
C GLU A 413 -22.64 -5.22 27.39
N LEU A 414 -22.33 -4.65 26.21
CA LEU A 414 -23.25 -3.74 25.54
C LEU A 414 -24.39 -4.54 24.92
N HIS A 415 -25.61 -4.07 25.15
CA HIS A 415 -26.80 -4.68 24.57
C HIS A 415 -26.69 -4.71 23.02
N ALA A 416 -27.27 -5.73 22.37
CA ALA A 416 -27.25 -5.90 20.92
C ALA A 416 -27.85 -4.70 20.13
N THR A 417 -28.55 -3.80 20.83
CA THR A 417 -29.15 -2.58 20.28
C THR A 417 -28.26 -1.34 20.46
N ALA A 418 -27.04 -1.49 20.95
CA ALA A 418 -26.11 -0.38 21.11
C ALA A 418 -25.70 0.19 19.74
N SER A 419 -25.73 1.51 19.61
CA SER A 419 -25.23 2.18 18.41
C SER A 419 -23.72 1.94 18.24
N TYR A 420 -23.21 1.93 16.99
CA TYR A 420 -21.77 1.84 16.71
C TYR A 420 -20.94 2.91 17.43
N TRP A 421 -21.48 4.10 17.67
CA TRP A 421 -20.79 5.12 18.46
C TRP A 421 -20.50 4.65 19.90
N ARG A 422 -21.47 3.99 20.55
CA ARG A 422 -21.29 3.41 21.89
C ARG A 422 -20.31 2.25 21.89
N LEU A 423 -20.30 1.44 20.83
CA LEU A 423 -19.28 0.40 20.63
C LEU A 423 -17.89 1.04 20.56
N LEU A 424 -17.71 2.10 19.77
CA LEU A 424 -16.45 2.83 19.66
C LEU A 424 -16.02 3.45 20.99
N GLU A 425 -16.92 4.11 21.73
CA GLU A 425 -16.62 4.66 23.06
C GLU A 425 -16.10 3.58 24.02
N ARG A 426 -16.75 2.41 24.04
CA ARG A 426 -16.34 1.29 24.89
C ARG A 426 -15.02 0.69 24.44
N PHE A 427 -14.80 0.58 23.13
CA PHE A 427 -13.54 0.14 22.54
C PHE A 427 -12.37 1.05 22.97
N CYS A 428 -12.54 2.37 22.82
CA CYS A 428 -11.54 3.36 23.22
C CYS A 428 -11.29 3.32 24.73
N HIS A 429 -12.32 3.06 25.54
CA HIS A 429 -12.20 2.94 26.99
C HIS A 429 -11.33 1.76 27.41
N VAL A 430 -11.54 0.56 26.83
CA VAL A 430 -10.73 -0.64 27.10
C VAL A 430 -9.26 -0.40 26.73
N LEU A 431 -9.03 0.19 25.55
CA LEU A 431 -7.69 0.51 25.07
C LEU A 431 -7.05 1.71 25.79
N LYS A 432 -7.77 2.39 26.68
CA LYS A 432 -7.34 3.61 27.38
C LYS A 432 -6.86 4.71 26.40
N ILE A 433 -7.51 4.81 25.24
CA ILE A 433 -7.26 5.84 24.22
C ILE A 433 -8.39 6.87 24.21
N GLY A 434 -8.08 8.09 23.76
CA GLY A 434 -9.09 9.11 23.51
C GLY A 434 -9.97 8.73 22.31
N ILE A 435 -11.24 9.17 22.33
CA ILE A 435 -12.16 8.99 21.21
C ILE A 435 -11.61 9.77 20.01
N PRO A 436 -11.45 9.13 18.83
CA PRO A 436 -10.89 9.82 17.66
C PRO A 436 -11.86 10.86 17.11
N ALA A 437 -11.31 11.96 16.60
CA ALA A 437 -12.06 12.96 15.85
C ALA A 437 -12.27 12.46 14.41
N ILE A 438 -13.52 12.24 14.02
CA ILE A 438 -13.91 11.76 12.69
C ILE A 438 -14.44 12.95 11.90
N ASN A 439 -13.70 13.36 10.88
CA ASN A 439 -14.00 14.56 10.10
C ASN A 439 -14.09 14.23 8.60
N GLN A 440 -14.98 14.94 7.92
CA GLN A 440 -15.15 14.90 6.47
C GLN A 440 -14.34 16.02 5.83
N PHE A 441 -13.59 15.69 4.78
CA PHE A 441 -12.77 16.63 4.01
C PHE A 441 -13.17 16.58 2.53
N PRO A 442 -13.05 17.69 1.78
CA PRO A 442 -13.16 17.64 0.33
C PRO A 442 -12.07 16.75 -0.25
N ASN A 443 -12.41 15.97 -1.28
CA ASN A 443 -11.44 15.14 -1.98
C ASN A 443 -10.52 16.03 -2.84
N LEU A 444 -9.22 15.93 -2.61
CA LEU A 444 -8.20 16.73 -3.32
C LEU A 444 -7.91 16.20 -4.74
N GLU A 445 -8.27 14.95 -5.03
CA GLU A 445 -8.03 14.32 -6.33
C GLU A 445 -9.12 14.66 -7.37
N ASP A 446 -10.00 15.61 -7.07
CA ASP A 446 -11.12 16.05 -7.92
C ASP A 446 -11.92 14.88 -8.53
N SER A 447 -12.04 13.77 -7.79
CA SER A 447 -12.82 12.62 -8.25
C SER A 447 -14.31 12.95 -8.21
N PRO A 448 -14.99 13.08 -9.37
CA PRO A 448 -16.40 13.49 -9.40
C PRO A 448 -17.33 12.45 -8.77
N ARG A 449 -16.87 11.20 -8.63
CA ARG A 449 -17.61 10.12 -7.99
C ARG A 449 -17.59 10.19 -6.47
N PHE A 450 -16.52 10.73 -5.90
CA PHE A 450 -16.29 10.77 -4.46
C PHE A 450 -15.81 12.17 -4.04
N PRO A 451 -16.74 13.12 -3.91
CA PRO A 451 -16.39 14.51 -3.63
C PRO A 451 -15.80 14.72 -2.23
N HIS A 452 -15.96 13.75 -1.33
CA HIS A 452 -15.48 13.84 0.05
C HIS A 452 -14.73 12.59 0.49
N VAL A 453 -13.86 12.78 1.49
CA VAL A 453 -13.06 11.75 2.13
C VAL A 453 -13.29 11.83 3.64
N ILE A 454 -13.44 10.68 4.30
CA ILE A 454 -13.52 10.62 5.75
C ILE A 454 -12.15 10.26 6.31
N ARG A 455 -11.71 11.04 7.31
CA ARG A 455 -10.47 10.77 8.05
C ARG A 455 -10.72 10.75 9.55
N ALA A 456 -10.05 9.84 10.25
CA ALA A 456 -10.01 9.82 11.72
C ALA A 456 -8.68 10.34 12.23
N SER A 457 -8.72 11.14 13.30
CA SER A 457 -7.53 11.65 13.99
C SER A 457 -7.54 11.26 15.45
N PHE A 458 -6.44 10.70 15.95
CA PHE A 458 -6.31 10.25 17.33
C PHE A 458 -5.44 11.22 18.13
N ASP A 459 -6.04 11.91 19.12
CA ASP A 459 -5.32 12.78 20.08
C ASP A 459 -4.78 11.99 21.29
N SER A 460 -4.51 10.70 21.09
CA SER A 460 -4.20 9.80 22.20
C SER A 460 -2.74 9.93 22.65
N LYS A 461 -2.48 9.63 23.93
CA LYS A 461 -1.12 9.46 24.45
C LYS A 461 -0.39 8.25 23.86
N ASN A 462 -1.07 7.42 23.06
CA ASN A 462 -0.46 6.28 22.41
C ASN A 462 0.36 6.77 21.20
N PRO A 463 1.70 6.61 21.21
CA PRO A 463 2.57 7.12 20.15
C PRO A 463 2.31 6.46 18.79
N TYR A 464 1.79 5.22 18.77
CA TYR A 464 1.52 4.50 17.53
C TYR A 464 0.31 5.08 16.79
N LEU A 465 -0.83 5.23 17.48
CA LEU A 465 -2.04 5.81 16.89
C LEU A 465 -1.85 7.29 16.56
N SER A 466 -1.10 8.04 17.38
CA SER A 466 -0.75 9.43 17.07
C SER A 466 0.09 9.54 15.80
N ARG A 467 1.04 8.60 15.58
CA ARG A 467 1.87 8.57 14.36
C ARG A 467 1.11 8.12 13.12
N ALA A 468 0.11 7.26 13.27
CA ALA A 468 -0.75 6.83 12.17
C ALA A 468 -1.78 7.90 11.76
N SER A 469 -2.06 8.87 12.63
CA SER A 469 -3.02 9.95 12.39
C SER A 469 -2.50 11.00 11.40
N PRO A 470 -3.31 11.52 10.47
CA PRO A 470 -4.71 11.14 10.21
C PRO A 470 -4.82 9.84 9.40
N ILE A 471 -5.75 8.99 9.79
CA ILE A 471 -6.03 7.72 9.10
C ILE A 471 -7.12 7.97 8.06
N TRP A 472 -6.83 7.63 6.81
CA TRP A 472 -7.81 7.61 5.73
C TRP A 472 -8.73 6.40 5.91
N LEU A 473 -10.05 6.63 5.92
CA LEU A 473 -11.04 5.58 6.19
C LEU A 473 -11.79 5.14 4.93
N ALA A 474 -12.30 6.11 4.16
CA ALA A 474 -13.06 5.86 2.94
C ALA A 474 -13.20 7.13 2.11
N ASP A 475 -13.28 6.96 0.79
CA ASP A 475 -13.85 7.94 -0.14
C ASP A 475 -15.36 7.74 -0.19
N ILE A 476 -16.13 8.82 -0.08
CA ILE A 476 -17.58 8.75 0.02
C ILE A 476 -18.27 9.56 -1.09
N PRO A 477 -19.40 9.06 -1.64
CA PRO A 477 -20.25 9.86 -2.51
C PRO A 477 -20.86 11.03 -1.74
N LEU A 478 -21.61 11.90 -2.44
CA LEU A 478 -22.35 12.98 -1.79
C LEU A 478 -23.43 12.40 -0.85
N MET A 479 -23.10 12.33 0.44
CA MET A 479 -23.97 11.85 1.51
C MET A 479 -24.09 12.87 2.62
N SER A 480 -25.08 12.70 3.51
CA SER A 480 -25.26 13.60 4.63
C SER A 480 -24.11 13.49 5.64
N HIS A 481 -23.82 14.56 6.36
CA HIS A 481 -22.75 14.58 7.37
C HIS A 481 -22.93 13.49 8.44
N ASN A 482 -24.18 13.20 8.84
CA ASN A 482 -24.49 12.18 9.84
C ASN A 482 -24.21 10.77 9.34
N GLU A 483 -24.55 10.48 8.07
CA GLU A 483 -24.25 9.20 7.44
C GLU A 483 -22.74 9.01 7.27
N ALA A 484 -22.03 10.04 6.78
CA ALA A 484 -20.58 10.04 6.68
C ALA A 484 -19.92 9.80 8.04
N HIS A 485 -20.42 10.45 9.09
CA HIS A 485 -19.90 10.25 10.44
C HIS A 485 -20.17 8.82 10.95
N ALA A 486 -21.38 8.30 10.78
CA ALA A 486 -21.71 6.92 11.17
C ALA A 486 -20.85 5.88 10.44
N LEU A 487 -20.60 6.10 9.15
CA LEU A 487 -19.73 5.29 8.32
C LEU A 487 -18.27 5.37 8.79
N GLY A 488 -17.80 6.57 9.12
CA GLY A 488 -16.48 6.77 9.71
C GLY A 488 -16.31 6.01 11.02
N VAL A 489 -17.32 6.03 11.90
CA VAL A 489 -17.29 5.30 13.18
C VAL A 489 -17.12 3.80 12.96
N GLN A 490 -17.87 3.24 12.01
CA GLN A 490 -17.76 1.82 11.65
C GLN A 490 -16.36 1.47 11.13
N LYS A 491 -15.79 2.28 10.22
CA LYS A 491 -14.42 2.08 9.72
C LYS A 491 -13.36 2.19 10.81
N VAL A 492 -13.53 3.09 11.76
CA VAL A 492 -12.61 3.19 12.92
C VAL A 492 -12.64 1.92 13.76
N ILE A 493 -13.82 1.33 14.00
CA ILE A 493 -13.93 0.07 14.76
C ILE A 493 -13.15 -1.05 14.05
N VAL A 494 -13.35 -1.22 12.74
CA VAL A 494 -12.62 -2.22 11.93
C VAL A 494 -11.11 -1.95 11.96
N TYR A 495 -10.69 -0.70 11.80
CA TYR A 495 -9.28 -0.32 11.89
C TYR A 495 -8.67 -0.68 13.24
N LEU A 496 -9.37 -0.41 14.35
CA LEU A 496 -8.90 -0.75 15.69
C LEU A 496 -8.84 -2.28 15.91
N LEU A 497 -9.79 -3.04 15.36
CA LEU A 497 -9.75 -4.51 15.40
C LEU A 497 -8.54 -5.06 14.62
N GLN A 498 -8.29 -4.53 13.43
CA GLN A 498 -7.13 -4.91 12.62
C GLN A 498 -5.83 -4.56 13.36
N PHE A 499 -5.74 -3.36 13.95
CA PHE A 499 -4.60 -2.93 14.73
C PHE A 499 -4.29 -3.89 15.90
N LEU A 500 -5.31 -4.31 16.65
CA LEU A 500 -5.14 -5.27 17.75
C LEU A 500 -4.72 -6.67 17.27
N ARG A 501 -5.20 -7.09 16.09
CA ARG A 501 -4.80 -8.37 15.50
C ARG A 501 -3.35 -8.36 15.04
N GLU A 502 -2.89 -7.26 14.45
CA GLU A 502 -1.49 -7.06 14.06
C GLU A 502 -0.57 -7.05 15.30
N ASP A 503 -0.99 -6.40 16.38
CA ASP A 503 -0.24 -6.38 17.66
C ASP A 503 -0.15 -7.78 18.31
N ALA A 504 -1.22 -8.58 18.18
CA ALA A 504 -1.25 -9.97 18.62
C ALA A 504 -0.54 -10.95 17.67
N ASP A 505 -0.02 -10.50 16.52
CA ASP A 505 0.61 -11.32 15.47
C ASP A 505 -0.34 -12.39 14.91
N ILE A 506 -1.62 -12.03 14.73
CA ILE A 506 -2.68 -12.93 14.27
C ILE A 506 -3.05 -12.63 12.82
N SER A 507 -2.76 -13.59 11.95
CA SER A 507 -3.14 -13.54 10.54
C SER A 507 -4.66 -13.44 10.35
N PRO A 508 -5.16 -12.67 9.36
CA PRO A 508 -6.60 -12.54 9.05
C PRO A 508 -7.31 -13.84 8.71
N CYS A 509 -6.55 -14.84 8.24
CA CYS A 509 -7.09 -16.15 7.92
C CYS A 509 -6.84 -17.18 9.02
N SER A 510 -6.34 -16.77 10.20
CA SER A 510 -6.14 -17.72 11.31
C SER A 510 -7.48 -18.22 11.84
N ASP A 511 -7.62 -19.55 11.92
CA ASP A 511 -8.78 -20.18 12.56
C ASP A 511 -8.87 -19.82 14.05
N GLU A 512 -7.75 -19.49 14.71
CA GLU A 512 -7.70 -19.11 16.13
C GLU A 512 -8.53 -17.85 16.43
N TYR A 513 -8.41 -16.79 15.63
CA TYR A 513 -9.22 -15.58 15.79
C TYR A 513 -10.71 -15.88 15.62
N ARG A 514 -11.00 -16.73 14.65
CA ARG A 514 -12.34 -17.10 14.25
C ARG A 514 -13.04 -17.95 15.31
N ASP A 515 -12.31 -18.86 15.94
CA ASP A 515 -12.86 -19.82 16.91
C ASP A 515 -12.89 -19.22 18.32
N GLU A 516 -11.87 -18.43 18.71
CA GLU A 516 -11.79 -17.85 20.06
C GLU A 516 -12.61 -16.56 20.23
N LEU A 517 -12.78 -15.77 19.17
CA LEU A 517 -13.40 -14.43 19.23
C LEU A 517 -14.56 -14.28 18.22
N PRO A 518 -15.57 -15.17 18.24
CA PRO A 518 -16.62 -15.23 17.22
C PRO A 518 -17.48 -13.96 17.17
N PHE A 519 -17.65 -13.26 18.29
CA PHE A 519 -18.42 -12.01 18.33
C PHE A 519 -17.71 -10.89 17.56
N LEU A 520 -16.40 -10.71 17.78
CA LEU A 520 -15.63 -9.67 17.09
C LEU A 520 -15.59 -9.92 15.58
N ARG A 521 -15.44 -11.18 15.18
CA ARG A 521 -15.51 -11.58 13.76
C ARG A 521 -16.89 -11.31 13.16
N SER A 522 -17.96 -11.64 13.88
CA SER A 522 -19.32 -11.34 13.42
C SER A 522 -19.55 -9.84 13.26
N LEU A 523 -19.02 -9.03 14.17
CA LEU A 523 -19.10 -7.57 14.10
C LEU A 523 -18.32 -7.02 12.89
N GLU A 524 -17.10 -7.53 12.64
CA GLU A 524 -16.29 -7.17 11.48
C GLU A 524 -17.03 -7.49 10.17
N MET A 525 -17.55 -8.71 10.03
CA MET A 525 -18.33 -9.12 8.85
C MET A 525 -19.61 -8.31 8.66
N GLU A 526 -20.34 -7.99 9.74
CA GLU A 526 -21.56 -7.16 9.64
C GLU A 526 -21.23 -5.76 9.15
N ILE A 527 -20.13 -5.17 9.64
CA ILE A 527 -19.68 -3.86 9.21
C ILE A 527 -19.23 -3.92 7.73
N GLU A 528 -18.46 -4.92 7.33
CA GLU A 528 -17.99 -5.10 5.95
C GLU A 528 -19.12 -5.35 4.95
N ASP A 529 -20.14 -6.16 5.31
CA ASP A 529 -21.31 -6.40 4.47
C ASP A 529 -22.09 -5.10 4.20
N ARG A 530 -22.20 -4.21 5.20
CA ARG A 530 -22.81 -2.88 5.01
C ARG A 530 -22.00 -1.98 4.09
N PHE A 531 -20.71 -2.23 3.89
CA PHE A 531 -19.87 -1.47 2.97
C PHE A 531 -19.95 -1.96 1.52
N GLN A 532 -20.31 -3.22 1.31
CA GLN A 532 -20.43 -3.80 -0.02
C GLN A 532 -21.78 -3.48 -0.68
N ARG A 533 -22.79 -3.11 0.12
CA ARG A 533 -24.10 -2.64 -0.34
C ARG A 533 -24.08 -1.14 -0.59
#